data_AF-A0A7J0FKE9-F1
#
_entry.id   AF-A0A7J0FKE9-F1
#
_cell.length_a   1.000
_cell.length_b   1.000
_cell.length_c   1.000
_cell.angle_alpha   90.00
_cell.angle_beta   90.00
_cell.angle_gamma   90.00
#
_symmetry.space_group_name_H-M   'P 1'
#
loop_
_entity.id
_entity.type
_entity.pdbx_description
1 polymer ?
#
loop_
_entity_poly.entity_id
_entity_poly.type
_entity_poly.pdbx_seq_one_letter_code
_entity_poly.pdbx_strand_id
1 'polypeptide(L)'
;MGSGGGGKEELAAVESREWYLSAYAPQGVPTSDHLKLRTVSLSLHPDSIPDGHLALQILWISVDPYLRSRMTGRDDGLYFSQFNLDQVLTEFGIGRVIRSKDSGFTEGVPGFTAWVGIEVLGNPKPGSNVFISAAAGGVGMFAGQLAKLKGCRVIGSTGSDEKVKLLKEEFGYDDAFNYHKETDFDAALSKYFPNGIDVYFENVGGKMLEAVLNHVNRGARIPLCGMISQYNKVWEEREGLRNLLNMVGKEVRMEGFLVGSYLDRFGDFMKEMEGYIKEGKIQSKHKVYNGIESFLESFASIFSSSNMGKVVIQVRP
;
A
#
# COMPACT_ATOMS: atom_id res chain seq x y z
N MET A 1 12.08 -10.07 49.93
CA MET A 1 11.46 -8.76 50.27
C MET A 1 11.89 -7.80 49.18
N GLY A 2 10.99 -7.45 48.26
CA GLY A 2 10.53 -6.06 48.04
C GLY A 2 11.66 -5.19 47.49
N SER A 3 11.62 -4.54 46.33
CA SER A 3 10.56 -3.92 45.52
C SER A 3 11.33 -3.30 44.33
N GLY A 4 10.86 -3.30 43.08
CA GLY A 4 9.85 -2.36 42.61
C GLY A 4 10.32 -1.68 41.31
N GLY A 5 9.58 -1.91 40.23
CA GLY A 5 9.03 -0.82 39.40
C GLY A 5 9.91 0.10 38.55
N GLY A 6 11.17 -0.20 38.22
CA GLY A 6 12.01 0.76 37.48
C GLY A 6 12.01 0.70 35.94
N GLY A 7 11.53 -0.38 35.32
CA GLY A 7 11.88 -0.67 33.92
C GLY A 7 10.84 -0.35 32.83
N LYS A 8 9.69 0.25 33.18
CA LYS A 8 8.59 0.47 32.22
C LYS A 8 8.38 1.92 31.76
N GLU A 9 9.01 2.90 32.40
CA GLU A 9 8.82 4.34 32.08
C GLU A 9 9.77 4.87 31.00
N GLU A 10 10.86 4.15 30.69
CA GLU A 10 11.96 4.67 29.86
C GLU A 10 11.65 4.74 28.34
N LEU A 11 10.49 4.25 27.90
CA LEU A 11 10.05 4.27 26.49
C LEU A 11 9.08 5.42 26.14
N ALA A 12 8.81 6.34 27.07
CA ALA A 12 7.72 7.31 26.94
C ALA A 12 8.09 8.65 26.26
N ALA A 13 9.37 8.96 26.05
CA ALA A 13 9.82 10.20 25.39
C ALA A 13 10.82 9.89 24.28
N VAL A 14 10.64 10.50 23.11
CA VAL A 14 11.50 10.32 21.94
C VAL A 14 12.03 11.67 21.48
N GLU A 15 13.30 11.70 21.08
CA GLU A 15 13.84 12.85 20.38
C GLU A 15 13.38 12.84 18.93
N SER A 16 12.68 13.89 18.55
CA SER A 16 12.32 14.19 17.17
C SER A 16 13.16 15.36 16.68
N ARG A 17 13.79 15.20 15.52
CA ARG A 17 14.46 16.31 14.85
C ARG A 17 13.48 16.91 13.86
N GLU A 18 13.38 18.22 13.85
CA GLU A 18 12.43 18.92 12.99
C GLU A 18 13.04 20.19 12.40
N TRP A 19 12.78 20.40 11.12
CA TRP A 19 13.04 21.68 10.47
C TRP A 19 11.91 22.64 10.79
N TYR A 20 12.26 23.86 11.16
CA TYR A 20 11.31 24.93 11.40
C TYR A 20 11.70 26.21 10.67
N LEU A 21 10.71 27.05 10.40
CA LEU A 21 10.91 28.34 9.75
C LEU A 21 11.28 29.40 10.80
N SER A 22 12.56 29.77 10.87
CA SER A 22 13.08 30.79 11.81
C SER A 22 12.95 32.22 11.29
N ALA A 23 12.96 32.40 9.97
CA ALA A 23 12.77 33.68 9.32
C ALA A 23 12.14 33.46 7.93
N TYR A 24 11.27 34.37 7.51
CA TYR A 24 10.71 34.35 6.16
C TYR A 24 11.79 34.61 5.11
N ALA A 25 11.66 33.97 3.95
CA ALA A 25 12.51 34.14 2.78
C ALA A 25 11.71 34.90 1.68
N PRO A 26 11.71 36.24 1.69
CA PRO A 26 10.87 37.02 0.77
C PRO A 26 11.28 36.83 -0.70
N GLN A 27 12.54 36.45 -0.94
CA GLN A 27 13.12 36.23 -2.26
C GLN A 27 14.08 35.03 -2.23
N GLY A 28 14.31 34.40 -3.39
CA GLY A 28 15.26 33.29 -3.52
C GLY A 28 14.83 32.00 -2.80
N VAL A 29 15.61 30.94 -2.92
CA VAL A 29 15.36 29.67 -2.20
C VAL A 29 15.78 29.84 -0.74
N PRO A 30 14.96 29.38 0.24
CA PRO A 30 15.32 29.38 1.66
C PRO A 30 16.67 28.70 1.92
N THR A 31 17.46 29.35 2.76
CA THR A 31 18.80 28.91 3.20
C THR A 31 18.80 28.58 4.69
N SER A 32 19.97 28.26 5.23
CA SER A 32 20.19 28.15 6.68
C SER A 32 19.92 29.44 7.45
N ASP A 33 19.80 30.60 6.81
CA ASP A 33 19.37 31.85 7.46
C ASP A 33 17.86 31.85 7.78
N HIS A 34 17.10 31.02 7.07
CA HIS A 34 15.64 30.97 7.09
C HIS A 34 15.14 29.72 7.81
N LEU A 35 15.71 28.56 7.49
CA LEU A 35 15.34 27.27 8.04
C LEU A 35 16.41 26.78 9.03
N LYS A 36 15.94 26.31 10.18
CA LYS A 36 16.81 25.79 11.24
C LYS A 36 16.33 24.40 11.63
N LEU A 37 17.27 23.56 12.02
CA LEU A 37 17.02 22.21 12.51
C LEU A 37 17.13 22.22 14.03
N ARG A 38 16.10 21.74 14.72
CA ARG A 38 16.10 21.57 16.18
C ARG A 38 15.79 20.13 16.56
N THR A 39 16.14 19.78 17.79
CA THR A 39 15.70 18.53 18.43
C THR A 39 14.66 18.90 19.47
N VAL A 40 13.53 18.22 19.44
CA VAL A 40 12.44 18.34 20.41
C VAL A 40 12.20 16.98 21.07
N SER A 41 11.78 16.99 22.33
CA SER A 41 11.34 15.79 23.02
C SER A 41 9.83 15.65 22.84
N LEU A 42 9.39 14.53 22.26
CA LEU A 42 7.98 14.18 22.10
C LEU A 42 7.64 13.04 23.05
N SER A 43 6.54 13.16 23.78
CA SER A 43 6.03 12.05 24.57
C SER A 43 5.17 11.14 23.71
N LEU A 44 5.45 9.83 23.77
CA LEU A 44 4.63 8.77 23.19
C LEU A 44 3.69 8.13 24.22
N HIS A 45 3.58 8.71 25.42
CA HIS A 45 2.60 8.28 26.40
C HIS A 45 1.18 8.40 25.80
N PRO A 46 0.28 7.43 25.99
CA PRO A 46 -1.08 7.49 25.44
C PRO A 46 -1.83 8.78 25.78
N ASP A 47 -1.60 9.32 26.97
CA ASP A 47 -2.23 10.58 27.42
C ASP A 47 -1.63 11.82 26.75
N SER A 48 -0.45 11.71 26.14
CA SER A 48 0.20 12.80 25.40
C SER A 48 -0.31 12.93 23.96
N ILE A 49 -1.10 11.97 23.48
CA ILE A 49 -1.70 11.99 22.14
C ILE A 49 -3.16 12.45 22.28
N PRO A 50 -3.58 13.51 21.56
CA PRO A 50 -4.98 13.93 21.57
C PRO A 50 -5.93 12.87 20.97
N ASP A 51 -7.19 12.88 21.38
CA ASP A 51 -8.21 12.02 20.77
C ASP A 51 -8.39 12.37 19.28
N GLY A 52 -8.61 11.36 18.44
CA GLY A 52 -8.69 11.53 16.99
C GLY A 52 -7.35 11.88 16.31
N HIS A 53 -6.22 11.70 17.02
CA HIS A 53 -4.88 11.91 16.46
C HIS A 53 -4.03 10.65 16.57
N LEU A 54 -2.93 10.65 15.85
CA LEU A 54 -1.96 9.58 15.86
C LEU A 54 -0.54 10.14 15.85
N ALA A 55 0.40 9.36 16.36
CA ALA A 55 1.82 9.61 16.24
C ALA A 55 2.37 8.79 15.05
N LEU A 56 3.15 9.45 14.20
CA LEU A 56 3.84 8.82 13.08
C LEU A 56 5.35 8.81 13.32
N GLN A 57 5.99 7.68 13.06
CA GLN A 57 7.39 7.66 12.69
C GLN A 57 7.48 7.96 11.20
N ILE A 58 7.97 9.14 10.85
CA ILE A 58 8.18 9.51 9.45
C ILE A 58 9.36 8.69 8.92
N LEU A 59 9.12 7.92 7.86
CA LEU A 59 10.13 7.07 7.20
C LEU A 59 10.67 7.77 5.96
N TRP A 60 9.77 8.37 5.19
CA TRP A 60 10.09 9.03 3.93
C TRP A 60 9.42 10.39 3.87
N ILE A 61 10.16 11.41 3.46
CA ILE A 61 9.63 12.76 3.21
C ILE A 61 9.70 13.03 1.71
N SER A 62 8.60 13.52 1.16
CA SER A 62 8.53 14.07 -0.18
C SER A 62 9.21 15.43 -0.20
N VAL A 63 10.00 15.74 -1.22
CA VAL A 63 10.51 17.11 -1.39
C VAL A 63 9.84 17.74 -2.60
N ASP A 64 9.03 18.78 -2.38
CA ASP A 64 8.13 19.34 -3.40
C ASP A 64 8.28 20.86 -3.57
N PRO A 65 8.19 21.39 -4.82
CA PRO A 65 8.40 22.81 -5.09
C PRO A 65 7.44 23.77 -4.37
N TYR A 66 6.20 23.32 -4.08
CA TYR A 66 5.18 24.18 -3.48
C TYR A 66 5.56 24.67 -2.07
N LEU A 67 6.42 23.94 -1.35
CA LEU A 67 6.94 24.38 -0.04
C LEU A 67 7.54 25.79 -0.10
N ARG A 68 8.07 26.19 -1.27
CA ARG A 68 8.67 27.50 -1.46
C ARG A 68 7.66 28.63 -1.30
N SER A 69 6.42 28.47 -1.75
CA SER A 69 5.42 29.54 -1.63
C SER A 69 5.08 29.80 -0.17
N ARG A 70 5.11 28.76 0.68
CA ARG A 70 4.73 28.80 2.10
C ARG A 70 5.76 29.46 3.04
N MET A 71 6.90 29.91 2.53
CA MET A 71 8.01 30.44 3.34
C MET A 71 8.31 31.92 3.06
N THR A 72 7.46 32.63 2.32
CA THR A 72 7.74 34.00 1.85
C THR A 72 7.41 35.09 2.85
N GLY A 73 6.52 34.81 3.81
CA GLY A 73 5.96 35.82 4.71
C GLY A 73 4.91 36.70 4.05
N ARG A 74 4.42 36.32 2.87
CA ARG A 74 3.34 37.01 2.15
C ARG A 74 2.12 36.11 2.13
N ASP A 75 0.97 36.65 2.50
CA ASP A 75 -0.30 36.00 2.23
C ASP A 75 -0.69 36.28 0.78
N ASP A 76 -0.28 35.39 -0.12
CA ASP A 76 -0.50 35.48 -1.56
C ASP A 76 -1.72 34.69 -2.03
N GLY A 77 -2.45 34.05 -1.10
CA GLY A 77 -3.65 33.25 -1.41
C GLY A 77 -3.39 32.03 -2.30
N LEU A 78 -2.14 31.56 -2.40
CA LEU A 78 -1.78 30.37 -3.17
C LEU A 78 -2.19 29.06 -2.46
N TYR A 79 -1.78 27.91 -3.04
CA TYR A 79 -2.19 26.53 -2.71
C TYR A 79 -2.34 26.18 -1.22
N PHE A 80 -1.44 26.64 -0.35
CA PHE A 80 -1.48 26.39 1.08
C PHE A 80 -1.10 27.65 1.86
N SER A 81 -1.63 27.78 3.07
CA SER A 81 -1.27 28.86 3.99
C SER A 81 0.24 28.88 4.28
N GLN A 82 0.75 30.09 4.56
CA GLN A 82 2.13 30.30 4.98
C GLN A 82 2.44 29.50 6.25
N PHE A 83 3.69 29.05 6.37
CA PHE A 83 4.20 28.60 7.65
C PHE A 83 4.31 29.78 8.61
N ASN A 84 3.93 29.57 9.86
CA ASN A 84 4.23 30.53 10.90
C ASN A 84 5.71 30.43 11.28
N LEU A 85 6.28 31.54 11.74
CA LEU A 85 7.61 31.50 12.33
C LEU A 85 7.62 30.57 13.55
N ASP A 86 8.74 29.88 13.73
CA ASP A 86 9.00 28.87 14.77
C ASP A 86 8.16 27.59 14.67
N GLN A 87 7.32 27.46 13.62
CA GLN A 87 6.55 26.27 13.31
C GLN A 87 7.37 25.22 12.56
N VAL A 88 7.17 23.96 12.92
CA VAL A 88 7.68 22.81 12.17
C VAL A 88 7.15 22.82 10.73
N LEU A 89 8.02 22.47 9.77
CA LEU A 89 7.62 22.28 8.39
C LEU A 89 6.75 21.03 8.25
N THR A 90 5.62 21.17 7.55
CA THR A 90 4.73 20.05 7.22
C THR A 90 4.82 19.74 5.73
N GLU A 91 4.99 18.46 5.39
CA GLU A 91 5.11 17.98 4.01
C GLU A 91 4.49 16.58 3.87
N PHE A 92 4.17 16.17 2.65
CA PHE A 92 3.78 14.80 2.35
C PHE A 92 4.92 13.82 2.66
N GLY A 93 4.57 12.67 3.21
CA GLY A 93 5.53 11.65 3.56
C GLY A 93 4.87 10.31 3.79
N ILE A 94 5.69 9.27 3.86
CA ILE A 94 5.26 7.94 4.31
C ILE A 94 5.70 7.82 5.76
N GLY A 95 4.72 7.76 6.64
CA GLY A 95 4.91 7.50 8.06
C GLY A 95 4.37 6.13 8.43
N ARG A 96 5.05 5.46 9.36
CA ARG A 96 4.47 4.34 10.09
C ARG A 96 3.71 4.91 11.28
N VAL A 97 2.44 4.56 11.44
CA VAL A 97 1.72 4.81 12.69
C VAL A 97 2.45 4.08 13.80
N ILE A 98 2.87 4.80 14.83
CA ILE A 98 3.56 4.25 16.01
C ILE A 98 2.64 4.21 17.23
N ARG A 99 1.61 5.06 17.24
CA ARG A 99 0.50 5.10 18.19
C ARG A 99 -0.69 5.79 17.53
N SER A 100 -1.92 5.37 17.81
CA SER A 100 -3.14 6.02 17.32
C SER A 100 -4.20 6.10 18.41
N LYS A 101 -4.88 7.25 18.49
CA LYS A 101 -6.18 7.44 19.17
C LYS A 101 -7.27 7.83 18.16
N ASP A 102 -7.01 7.63 16.87
CA ASP A 102 -7.98 7.73 15.78
C ASP A 102 -8.44 6.33 15.37
N SER A 103 -9.75 6.06 15.47
CA SER A 103 -10.34 4.76 15.17
C SER A 103 -10.31 4.39 13.68
N GLY A 104 -10.08 5.35 12.78
CA GLY A 104 -9.99 5.16 11.33
C GLY A 104 -8.59 4.81 10.83
N PHE A 105 -7.56 4.93 11.67
CA PHE A 105 -6.17 4.68 11.30
C PHE A 105 -5.49 3.71 12.25
N THR A 106 -5.10 2.58 11.67
CA THR A 106 -4.23 1.57 12.26
C THR A 106 -3.02 1.39 11.34
N GLU A 107 -2.02 0.63 11.76
CA GLU A 107 -0.66 0.74 11.22
C GLU A 107 -0.44 0.00 9.82
N GLY A 108 -1.10 0.32 8.64
CA GLY A 108 -0.69 -0.06 7.21
C GLY A 108 -1.61 -0.85 6.16
N VAL A 109 -2.42 -0.23 5.25
CA VAL A 109 -3.66 -0.80 4.58
C VAL A 109 -3.64 -1.78 3.35
N PRO A 110 -2.91 -1.64 2.22
CA PRO A 110 -3.20 -2.44 0.99
C PRO A 110 -2.96 -3.94 1.11
N GLY A 111 -1.92 -4.34 1.83
CA GLY A 111 -1.71 -5.75 2.10
C GLY A 111 -2.79 -6.29 3.06
N PHE A 112 -3.38 -5.45 3.90
CA PHE A 112 -4.50 -5.87 4.76
C PHE A 112 -5.72 -6.27 3.94
N THR A 113 -6.03 -5.52 2.87
CA THR A 113 -7.04 -5.93 1.88
C THR A 113 -6.72 -7.29 1.26
N ALA A 114 -5.47 -7.53 0.88
CA ALA A 114 -5.03 -8.80 0.30
C ALA A 114 -5.20 -9.97 1.29
N TRP A 115 -4.82 -9.72 2.55
CA TRP A 115 -4.96 -10.68 3.63
C TRP A 115 -6.43 -11.01 3.91
N VAL A 116 -7.33 -10.02 3.98
CA VAL A 116 -8.78 -10.31 4.15
C VAL A 116 -9.30 -11.20 3.02
N GLY A 117 -9.01 -10.85 1.77
CA GLY A 117 -9.53 -11.64 0.65
C GLY A 117 -8.93 -13.04 0.58
N ILE A 118 -7.64 -13.24 0.88
CA ILE A 118 -7.01 -14.57 0.83
C ILE A 118 -7.29 -15.39 2.09
N GLU A 119 -7.07 -14.83 3.28
CA GLU A 119 -7.09 -15.56 4.55
C GLU A 119 -8.51 -15.72 5.11
N VAL A 120 -9.37 -14.72 4.93
CA VAL A 120 -10.71 -14.73 5.53
C VAL A 120 -11.76 -15.25 4.54
N LEU A 121 -11.81 -14.66 3.35
CA LEU A 121 -12.89 -14.93 2.39
C LEU A 121 -12.56 -16.10 1.48
N GLY A 122 -11.35 -16.10 0.92
CA GLY A 122 -10.81 -17.20 0.14
C GLY A 122 -10.60 -18.42 1.02
N ASN A 123 -9.90 -18.25 2.14
CA ASN A 123 -9.48 -19.30 3.07
C ASN A 123 -9.14 -20.61 2.31
N PRO A 124 -8.19 -20.56 1.36
CA PRO A 124 -7.81 -21.72 0.58
C PRO A 124 -7.08 -22.73 1.47
N LYS A 125 -7.13 -23.99 1.07
CA LYS A 125 -6.38 -25.07 1.74
C LYS A 125 -5.02 -25.25 1.05
N PRO A 126 -4.03 -25.83 1.72
CA PRO A 126 -2.80 -26.27 1.03
C PRO A 126 -3.15 -27.15 -0.17
N GLY A 127 -2.50 -26.89 -1.30
CA GLY A 127 -2.77 -27.54 -2.58
C GLY A 127 -3.91 -26.93 -3.41
N SER A 128 -4.67 -25.97 -2.89
CA SER A 128 -5.70 -25.27 -3.68
C SER A 128 -5.11 -24.53 -4.88
N ASN A 129 -5.85 -24.55 -6.00
CA ASN A 129 -5.59 -23.73 -7.18
C ASN A 129 -6.18 -22.33 -6.98
N VAL A 130 -5.30 -21.32 -6.87
CA VAL A 130 -5.67 -19.93 -6.65
C VAL A 130 -5.39 -19.11 -7.91
N PHE A 131 -6.41 -18.45 -8.42
CA PHE A 131 -6.29 -17.47 -9.50
C PHE A 131 -6.38 -16.05 -8.94
N ILE A 132 -5.51 -15.15 -9.42
CA ILE A 132 -5.54 -13.73 -9.03
C ILE A 132 -5.54 -12.88 -10.31
N SER A 133 -6.59 -12.08 -10.50
CA SER A 133 -6.63 -11.09 -11.58
C SER A 133 -5.93 -9.80 -11.15
N ALA A 134 -5.39 -9.05 -12.11
CA ALA A 134 -4.54 -7.88 -11.84
C ALA A 134 -3.39 -8.19 -10.85
N ALA A 135 -2.76 -9.36 -11.03
CA ALA A 135 -1.89 -9.99 -10.03
C ALA A 135 -0.64 -9.17 -9.69
N ALA A 136 -0.14 -8.34 -10.61
CA ALA A 136 1.00 -7.45 -10.37
C ALA A 136 0.61 -6.08 -9.75
N GLY A 137 -0.65 -5.88 -9.36
CA GLY A 137 -1.15 -4.65 -8.74
C GLY A 137 -0.92 -4.58 -7.23
N GLY A 138 -1.26 -3.44 -6.61
CA GLY A 138 -0.97 -3.14 -5.19
C GLY A 138 -1.55 -4.14 -4.17
N VAL A 139 -2.70 -4.76 -4.47
CA VAL A 139 -3.27 -5.84 -3.64
C VAL A 139 -2.81 -7.21 -4.13
N GLY A 140 -2.81 -7.42 -5.46
CA GLY A 140 -2.47 -8.71 -6.10
C GLY A 140 -1.06 -9.21 -5.77
N MET A 141 -0.07 -8.32 -5.67
CA MET A 141 1.31 -8.72 -5.36
C MET A 141 1.44 -9.34 -3.96
N PHE A 142 0.66 -8.84 -2.99
CA PHE A 142 0.60 -9.41 -1.65
C PHE A 142 -0.30 -10.65 -1.62
N ALA A 143 -1.46 -10.61 -2.28
CA ALA A 143 -2.41 -11.72 -2.30
C ALA A 143 -1.79 -13.02 -2.84
N GLY A 144 -0.96 -12.92 -3.87
CA GLY A 144 -0.26 -14.09 -4.41
C GLY A 144 0.76 -14.68 -3.45
N GLN A 145 1.56 -13.83 -2.81
CA GLN A 145 2.52 -14.27 -1.81
C GLN A 145 1.82 -14.92 -0.60
N LEU A 146 0.71 -14.34 -0.15
CA LEU A 146 -0.21 -14.88 0.87
C LEU A 146 -0.68 -16.29 0.50
N ALA A 147 -1.26 -16.45 -0.68
CA ALA A 147 -1.67 -17.77 -1.16
C ALA A 147 -0.49 -18.76 -1.28
N LYS A 148 0.71 -18.31 -1.68
CA LYS A 148 1.90 -19.17 -1.73
C LYS A 148 2.34 -19.65 -0.35
N LEU A 149 2.33 -18.84 0.72
CA LEU A 149 2.66 -19.33 2.08
C LEU A 149 1.65 -20.34 2.60
N LYS A 150 0.39 -20.26 2.15
CA LYS A 150 -0.61 -21.28 2.47
C LYS A 150 -0.38 -22.61 1.75
N GLY A 151 0.69 -22.74 0.95
CA GLY A 151 0.98 -23.93 0.18
C GLY A 151 0.05 -24.09 -1.03
N CYS A 152 -0.52 -23.01 -1.53
CA CYS A 152 -1.36 -23.05 -2.72
C CYS A 152 -0.52 -23.01 -4.02
N ARG A 153 -1.15 -23.47 -5.09
CA ARG A 153 -0.68 -23.23 -6.46
C ARG A 153 -1.33 -21.94 -6.96
N VAL A 154 -0.54 -20.94 -7.30
CA VAL A 154 -1.00 -19.58 -7.58
C VAL A 154 -0.64 -19.19 -9.01
N ILE A 155 -1.65 -18.78 -9.78
CA ILE A 155 -1.47 -18.25 -11.12
C ILE A 155 -2.07 -16.85 -11.20
N GLY A 156 -1.36 -15.95 -11.88
CA GLY A 156 -1.77 -14.56 -12.04
C GLY A 156 -2.08 -14.18 -13.49
N SER A 157 -3.05 -13.29 -13.69
CA SER A 157 -3.16 -12.55 -14.95
C SER A 157 -2.72 -11.10 -14.78
N THR A 158 -2.02 -10.57 -15.78
CA THR A 158 -1.52 -9.19 -15.79
C THR A 158 -1.40 -8.65 -17.22
N GLY A 159 -1.13 -7.36 -17.38
CA GLY A 159 -1.21 -6.66 -18.67
C GLY A 159 0.09 -6.58 -19.47
N SER A 160 1.18 -7.20 -19.04
CA SER A 160 2.43 -7.20 -19.83
C SER A 160 3.32 -8.39 -19.51
N ASP A 161 4.18 -8.77 -20.44
CA ASP A 161 5.11 -9.89 -20.27
C ASP A 161 6.16 -9.60 -19.19
N GLU A 162 6.55 -8.33 -19.02
CA GLU A 162 7.45 -7.90 -17.94
C GLU A 162 6.79 -8.11 -16.58
N LYS A 163 5.49 -7.82 -16.47
CA LYS A 163 4.73 -8.09 -15.25
C LYS A 163 4.52 -9.59 -15.03
N VAL A 164 4.41 -10.39 -16.09
CA VAL A 164 4.39 -11.87 -15.99
C VAL A 164 5.71 -12.36 -15.40
N LYS A 165 6.84 -11.86 -15.93
CA LYS A 165 8.18 -12.19 -15.42
C LYS A 165 8.33 -11.82 -13.94
N LEU A 166 7.92 -10.60 -13.56
CA LEU A 166 7.91 -10.12 -12.18
C LEU A 166 7.13 -11.05 -11.24
N LEU A 167 5.92 -11.47 -11.63
CA LEU A 167 5.08 -12.35 -10.82
C LEU A 167 5.78 -13.68 -10.50
N LYS A 168 6.45 -14.26 -11.49
CA LYS A 168 7.08 -15.58 -11.38
C LYS A 168 8.42 -15.52 -10.66
N GLU A 169 9.25 -14.54 -11.00
CA GLU A 169 10.63 -14.47 -10.52
C GLU A 169 10.73 -13.82 -9.14
N GLU A 170 9.93 -12.77 -8.89
CA GLU A 170 10.03 -12.00 -7.65
C GLU A 170 8.90 -12.37 -6.67
N PHE A 171 7.64 -12.47 -7.13
CA PHE A 171 6.50 -12.72 -6.22
C PHE A 171 6.21 -14.21 -5.97
N GLY A 172 6.93 -15.12 -6.62
CA GLY A 172 6.84 -16.57 -6.39
C GLY A 172 5.55 -17.23 -6.91
N TYR A 173 4.84 -16.59 -7.85
CA TYR A 173 3.72 -17.25 -8.54
C TYR A 173 4.21 -18.47 -9.33
N ASP A 174 3.43 -19.54 -9.37
CA ASP A 174 3.79 -20.75 -10.12
C ASP A 174 3.72 -20.51 -11.63
N ASP A 175 2.77 -19.69 -12.07
CA ASP A 175 2.73 -19.19 -13.44
C ASP A 175 1.99 -17.86 -13.55
N ALA A 176 2.10 -17.20 -14.70
CA ALA A 176 1.28 -16.04 -15.01
C ALA A 176 1.14 -15.86 -16.52
N PHE A 177 0.12 -15.13 -16.94
CA PHE A 177 -0.10 -14.82 -18.36
C PHE A 177 -0.47 -13.37 -18.60
N ASN A 178 -0.09 -12.89 -19.78
CA ASN A 178 -0.43 -11.56 -20.27
C ASN A 178 -1.81 -11.62 -20.94
N TYR A 179 -2.85 -11.12 -20.27
CA TYR A 179 -4.21 -11.24 -20.77
C TYR A 179 -4.46 -10.47 -22.09
N HIS A 180 -3.59 -9.53 -22.47
CA HIS A 180 -3.69 -8.84 -23.77
C HIS A 180 -3.26 -9.69 -24.96
N LYS A 181 -2.56 -10.81 -24.71
CA LYS A 181 -2.11 -11.73 -25.76
C LYS A 181 -3.04 -12.94 -25.94
N GLU A 182 -3.98 -13.12 -25.02
CA GLU A 182 -4.96 -14.19 -25.07
C GLU A 182 -6.21 -13.70 -25.80
N THR A 183 -6.58 -14.39 -26.88
CA THR A 183 -7.82 -14.11 -27.62
C THR A 183 -9.01 -14.93 -27.11
N ASP A 184 -8.74 -15.98 -26.34
CA ASP A 184 -9.72 -16.90 -25.75
C ASP A 184 -9.32 -17.18 -24.29
N PHE A 185 -10.07 -16.58 -23.35
CA PHE A 185 -9.81 -16.78 -21.92
C PHE A 185 -10.20 -18.18 -21.43
N ASP A 186 -11.15 -18.87 -22.05
CA ASP A 186 -11.48 -20.25 -21.67
C ASP A 186 -10.36 -21.21 -22.05
N ALA A 187 -9.76 -21.05 -23.23
CA ALA A 187 -8.60 -21.83 -23.64
C ALA A 187 -7.38 -21.54 -22.75
N ALA A 188 -7.13 -20.27 -22.44
CA ALA A 188 -6.06 -19.87 -21.54
C ALA A 188 -6.25 -20.49 -20.14
N LEU A 189 -7.44 -20.32 -19.55
CA LEU A 189 -7.73 -20.86 -18.22
C LEU A 189 -7.68 -22.40 -18.20
N SER A 190 -8.13 -23.10 -19.25
CA SER A 190 -7.98 -24.56 -19.34
C SER A 190 -6.52 -25.01 -19.33
N LYS A 191 -5.64 -24.27 -20.03
CA LYS A 191 -4.20 -24.53 -20.07
C LYS A 191 -3.56 -24.33 -18.69
N TYR A 192 -3.90 -23.25 -18.00
CA TYR A 192 -3.31 -22.90 -16.72
C TYR A 192 -3.95 -23.64 -15.52
N PHE A 193 -5.22 -24.00 -15.62
CA PHE A 193 -6.01 -24.68 -14.58
C PHE A 193 -6.69 -25.95 -15.12
N PRO A 194 -5.92 -26.97 -15.56
CA PRO A 194 -6.51 -28.21 -16.06
C PRO A 194 -7.34 -28.95 -14.99
N ASN A 195 -7.11 -28.65 -13.71
CA ASN A 195 -7.83 -29.20 -12.56
C ASN A 195 -8.76 -28.16 -11.88
N GLY A 196 -9.15 -27.11 -12.61
CA GLY A 196 -10.07 -26.07 -12.16
C GLY A 196 -9.51 -25.11 -11.09
N ILE A 197 -10.35 -24.15 -10.69
CA ILE A 197 -10.00 -23.04 -9.79
C ILE A 197 -10.77 -23.19 -8.47
N ASP A 198 -10.05 -23.22 -7.34
CA ASP A 198 -10.64 -23.33 -6.01
C ASP A 198 -10.89 -21.95 -5.37
N VAL A 199 -9.99 -20.98 -5.60
CA VAL A 199 -10.16 -19.60 -5.16
C VAL A 199 -9.83 -18.64 -6.28
N TYR A 200 -10.71 -17.66 -6.52
CA TYR A 200 -10.46 -16.56 -7.43
C TYR A 200 -10.48 -15.23 -6.69
N PHE A 201 -9.32 -14.61 -6.47
CA PHE A 201 -9.25 -13.26 -5.93
C PHE A 201 -9.51 -12.26 -7.06
N GLU A 202 -10.70 -11.67 -7.03
CA GLU A 202 -11.24 -10.88 -8.14
C GLU A 202 -10.97 -9.37 -7.96
N ASN A 203 -10.22 -8.80 -8.91
CA ASN A 203 -9.87 -7.38 -9.00
C ASN A 203 -10.34 -6.69 -10.31
N VAL A 204 -10.82 -7.44 -11.30
CA VAL A 204 -11.00 -7.02 -12.70
C VAL A 204 -12.44 -7.11 -13.19
N GLY A 205 -13.17 -8.20 -12.97
CA GLY A 205 -14.53 -8.38 -13.49
C GLY A 205 -14.59 -8.63 -15.01
N GLY A 206 -15.77 -8.42 -15.61
CA GLY A 206 -15.98 -8.51 -17.06
C GLY A 206 -15.72 -9.89 -17.66
N LYS A 207 -15.24 -9.94 -18.91
CA LYS A 207 -14.94 -11.19 -19.63
C LYS A 207 -14.05 -12.19 -18.87
N MET A 208 -13.11 -11.71 -18.05
CA MET A 208 -12.25 -12.59 -17.25
C MET A 208 -13.05 -13.32 -16.17
N LEU A 209 -13.92 -12.61 -15.45
CA LEU A 209 -14.81 -13.22 -14.45
C LEU A 209 -15.76 -14.24 -15.08
N GLU A 210 -16.34 -13.88 -16.23
CA GLU A 210 -17.20 -14.79 -16.98
C GLU A 210 -16.42 -16.06 -17.35
N ALA A 211 -15.22 -15.95 -17.92
CA ALA A 211 -14.39 -17.11 -18.22
C ALA A 211 -14.09 -17.93 -16.95
N VAL A 212 -13.66 -17.30 -15.86
CA VAL A 212 -13.36 -18.00 -14.59
C VAL A 212 -14.54 -18.84 -14.08
N LEU A 213 -15.77 -18.33 -14.17
CA LEU A 213 -16.97 -19.07 -13.75
C LEU A 213 -17.18 -20.38 -14.53
N ASN A 214 -16.62 -20.54 -15.73
CA ASN A 214 -16.62 -21.82 -16.45
C ASN A 214 -15.63 -22.84 -15.83
N HIS A 215 -14.53 -22.36 -15.24
CA HIS A 215 -13.39 -23.16 -14.78
C HIS A 215 -13.31 -23.37 -13.26
N VAL A 216 -14.20 -22.75 -12.47
CA VAL A 216 -14.24 -22.97 -11.01
C VAL A 216 -14.58 -24.42 -10.64
N ASN A 217 -14.03 -24.88 -9.52
CA ASN A 217 -14.35 -26.17 -8.90
C ASN A 217 -15.62 -26.09 -8.05
N ARG A 218 -16.14 -27.26 -7.63
CA ARG A 218 -17.22 -27.32 -6.64
C ARG A 218 -16.73 -26.74 -5.30
N GLY A 219 -17.53 -25.86 -4.70
CA GLY A 219 -17.20 -25.21 -3.43
C GLY A 219 -16.19 -24.06 -3.55
N ALA A 220 -15.90 -23.60 -4.78
CA ALA A 220 -14.95 -22.51 -5.00
C ALA A 220 -15.39 -21.20 -4.34
N ARG A 221 -14.40 -20.36 -4.01
CA ARG A 221 -14.62 -19.07 -3.31
C ARG A 221 -14.06 -17.91 -4.13
N ILE A 222 -14.84 -16.86 -4.26
CA ILE A 222 -14.52 -15.67 -5.06
C ILE A 222 -14.65 -14.41 -4.20
N PRO A 223 -13.59 -14.00 -3.49
CA PRO A 223 -13.52 -12.69 -2.86
C PRO A 223 -13.53 -11.59 -3.92
N LEU A 224 -14.61 -10.82 -3.99
CA LEU A 224 -14.76 -9.69 -4.88
C LEU A 224 -14.11 -8.45 -4.25
N CYS A 225 -12.82 -8.25 -4.52
CA CYS A 225 -12.06 -7.07 -4.09
C CYS A 225 -12.35 -5.85 -4.98
N GLY A 226 -12.51 -6.07 -6.28
CA GLY A 226 -12.80 -5.01 -7.24
C GLY A 226 -13.13 -5.53 -8.63
N MET A 227 -13.66 -4.66 -9.48
CA MET A 227 -13.98 -4.96 -10.89
C MET A 227 -13.50 -3.85 -11.82
N ILE A 228 -12.18 -3.60 -11.83
CA ILE A 228 -11.61 -2.39 -12.46
C ILE A 228 -11.94 -2.22 -13.95
N SER A 229 -12.20 -3.32 -14.69
CA SER A 229 -12.58 -3.26 -16.11
C SER A 229 -13.93 -2.58 -16.36
N GLN A 230 -14.77 -2.45 -15.32
CA GLN A 230 -16.13 -1.92 -15.42
C GLN A 230 -16.25 -0.50 -14.82
N TYR A 231 -15.21 0.01 -14.14
CA TYR A 231 -15.31 1.27 -13.35
C TYR A 231 -15.51 2.51 -14.21
N ASN A 232 -14.93 2.54 -15.41
CA ASN A 232 -15.04 3.67 -16.32
C ASN A 232 -16.29 3.61 -17.22
N LYS A 233 -17.21 2.68 -16.95
CA LYS A 233 -18.45 2.50 -17.71
C LYS A 233 -19.66 2.88 -16.87
N VAL A 234 -20.61 3.57 -17.50
CA VAL A 234 -21.96 3.73 -16.94
C VAL A 234 -22.63 2.36 -16.84
N TRP A 235 -23.62 2.22 -15.96
CA TRP A 235 -24.10 0.89 -15.55
C TRP A 235 -24.69 0.08 -16.71
N GLU A 236 -25.29 0.75 -17.70
CA GLU A 236 -25.86 0.16 -18.91
C GLU A 236 -24.81 -0.45 -19.85
N GLU A 237 -23.57 0.07 -19.80
CA GLU A 237 -22.46 -0.37 -20.64
C GLU A 237 -21.58 -1.43 -19.98
N ARG A 238 -21.85 -1.73 -18.70
CA ARG A 238 -21.11 -2.77 -17.97
C ARG A 238 -21.43 -4.15 -18.54
N GLU A 239 -20.40 -4.97 -18.60
CA GLU A 239 -20.52 -6.33 -19.10
C GLU A 239 -21.30 -7.19 -18.09
N GLY A 240 -22.41 -7.78 -18.53
CA GLY A 240 -23.16 -8.76 -17.74
C GLY A 240 -22.49 -10.13 -17.74
N LEU A 241 -22.64 -10.87 -16.64
CA LEU A 241 -22.14 -12.25 -16.50
C LEU A 241 -23.22 -13.23 -16.96
N ARG A 242 -22.99 -13.93 -18.06
CA ARG A 242 -24.01 -14.81 -18.68
C ARG A 242 -24.12 -16.18 -18.04
N ASN A 243 -23.13 -16.58 -17.25
CA ASN A 243 -22.96 -17.95 -16.76
C ASN A 243 -23.03 -18.07 -15.22
N LEU A 244 -23.74 -17.16 -14.54
CA LEU A 244 -23.97 -17.24 -13.10
C LEU A 244 -24.63 -18.55 -12.65
N LEU A 245 -25.36 -19.23 -13.54
CA LEU A 245 -25.92 -20.56 -13.28
C LEU A 245 -24.85 -21.60 -12.86
N ASN A 246 -23.61 -21.44 -13.32
CA ASN A 246 -22.49 -22.31 -12.93
C ASN A 246 -22.25 -22.30 -11.42
N MET A 247 -22.56 -21.18 -10.73
CA MET A 247 -22.40 -21.07 -9.29
C MET A 247 -23.35 -21.99 -8.52
N VAL A 248 -24.57 -22.20 -9.03
CA VAL A 248 -25.56 -23.07 -8.40
C VAL A 248 -25.09 -24.52 -8.47
N GLY A 249 -24.77 -25.00 -9.67
CA GLY A 249 -24.36 -26.40 -9.87
C GLY A 249 -23.04 -26.76 -9.19
N LYS A 250 -22.17 -25.76 -8.96
CA LYS A 250 -20.86 -25.91 -8.33
C LYS A 250 -20.79 -25.37 -6.91
N GLU A 251 -21.89 -24.93 -6.30
CA GLU A 251 -21.93 -24.44 -4.90
C GLU A 251 -20.87 -23.35 -4.61
N VAL A 252 -20.73 -22.40 -5.53
CA VAL A 252 -19.70 -21.36 -5.47
C VAL A 252 -20.14 -20.22 -4.55
N ARG A 253 -19.25 -19.75 -3.67
CA ARG A 253 -19.46 -18.52 -2.89
C ARG A 253 -18.73 -17.35 -3.55
N MET A 254 -19.46 -16.32 -3.97
CA MET A 254 -18.92 -15.06 -4.46
C MET A 254 -19.34 -13.92 -3.53
N GLU A 255 -18.38 -13.20 -2.96
CA GLU A 255 -18.64 -12.31 -1.83
C GLU A 255 -17.86 -11.00 -1.96
N GLY A 256 -18.59 -9.88 -1.99
CA GLY A 256 -18.02 -8.52 -1.93
C GLY A 256 -17.54 -8.15 -0.54
N PHE A 257 -16.42 -7.43 -0.48
CA PHE A 257 -15.90 -6.93 0.79
C PHE A 257 -15.31 -5.53 0.65
N LEU A 258 -15.36 -4.77 1.75
CA LEU A 258 -14.68 -3.49 1.89
C LEU A 258 -13.69 -3.59 3.05
N VAL A 259 -12.44 -3.20 2.82
CA VAL A 259 -11.38 -3.30 3.84
C VAL A 259 -11.73 -2.57 5.14
N GLY A 260 -12.47 -1.46 5.05
CA GLY A 260 -12.97 -0.72 6.23
C GLY A 260 -13.83 -1.57 7.17
N SER A 261 -14.55 -2.56 6.63
CA SER A 261 -15.39 -3.48 7.41
C SER A 261 -14.60 -4.57 8.14
N TYR A 262 -13.29 -4.66 7.90
CA TYR A 262 -12.42 -5.68 8.47
C TYR A 262 -11.26 -5.10 9.28
N LEU A 263 -11.20 -3.78 9.54
CA LEU A 263 -10.06 -3.17 10.27
C LEU A 263 -9.73 -3.86 11.62
N ASP A 264 -10.69 -4.59 12.22
CA ASP A 264 -10.51 -5.47 13.38
C ASP A 264 -9.50 -6.62 13.14
N ARG A 265 -9.25 -7.00 11.89
CA ARG A 265 -8.29 -8.04 11.48
C ARG A 265 -6.93 -7.50 11.03
N PHE A 266 -6.72 -6.19 11.07
CA PHE A 266 -5.48 -5.54 10.63
C PHE A 266 -4.23 -6.09 11.34
N GLY A 267 -4.38 -6.49 12.60
CA GLY A 267 -3.32 -7.10 13.40
C GLY A 267 -2.83 -8.46 12.85
N ASP A 268 -3.68 -9.23 12.19
CA ASP A 268 -3.30 -10.53 11.63
C ASP A 268 -2.44 -10.36 10.36
N PHE A 269 -2.76 -9.34 9.54
CA PHE A 269 -2.01 -9.02 8.31
C PHE A 269 -0.57 -8.59 8.55
N MET A 270 -0.37 -7.70 9.53
CA MET A 270 0.96 -7.19 9.86
C MET A 270 1.91 -8.33 10.23
N LYS A 271 1.38 -9.37 10.89
CA LYS A 271 2.13 -10.55 11.29
C LYS A 271 2.65 -11.38 10.10
N GLU A 272 1.99 -11.34 8.93
CA GLU A 272 2.37 -12.13 7.74
C GLU A 272 3.26 -11.36 6.75
N MET A 273 3.00 -10.06 6.51
CA MET A 273 3.84 -9.25 5.60
C MET A 273 5.25 -9.02 6.07
N GLU A 274 5.45 -8.99 7.39
CA GLU A 274 6.79 -8.97 7.99
C GLU A 274 7.60 -10.21 7.56
N GLY A 275 6.94 -11.34 7.30
CA GLY A 275 7.57 -12.55 6.76
C GLY A 275 8.11 -12.37 5.34
N TYR A 276 7.29 -11.84 4.41
CA TYR A 276 7.66 -11.74 2.99
C TYR A 276 8.75 -10.76 2.65
N ILE A 277 8.78 -9.62 3.35
CA ILE A 277 9.80 -8.61 3.12
C ILE A 277 11.15 -9.12 3.62
N LYS A 278 11.19 -9.91 4.71
CA LYS A 278 12.39 -10.64 5.15
C LYS A 278 12.88 -11.67 4.12
N GLU A 279 12.04 -12.06 3.14
CA GLU A 279 12.32 -13.06 2.09
C GLU A 279 12.64 -12.47 0.70
N GLY A 280 12.51 -11.15 0.47
CA GLY A 280 13.11 -10.45 -0.69
C GLY A 280 12.35 -10.47 -2.03
N LYS A 281 11.06 -10.10 -2.06
CA LYS A 281 10.17 -10.33 -3.22
C LYS A 281 9.70 -9.08 -4.07
N ILE A 282 10.04 -7.76 -3.86
CA ILE A 282 9.48 -6.52 -4.59
C ILE A 282 10.49 -5.29 -4.84
N GLN A 283 10.43 -4.42 -5.93
CA GLN A 283 11.37 -3.22 -6.26
C GLN A 283 10.81 -1.84 -6.90
N SER A 284 11.53 -0.66 -6.80
CA SER A 284 11.22 0.75 -7.35
C SER A 284 12.43 1.75 -7.59
N LYS A 285 12.29 2.94 -8.28
CA LYS A 285 13.38 3.96 -8.57
C LYS A 285 13.13 5.38 -7.98
N HIS A 286 14.06 5.86 -7.16
CA HIS A 286 13.98 7.15 -6.45
C HIS A 286 15.37 7.81 -6.36
N LYS A 287 15.44 9.16 -6.30
CA LYS A 287 16.66 9.85 -5.83
C LYS A 287 16.52 10.05 -4.34
N VAL A 288 17.22 9.21 -3.59
CA VAL A 288 17.14 9.16 -2.13
C VAL A 288 18.24 10.03 -1.54
N TYR A 289 17.83 11.03 -0.78
CA TYR A 289 18.68 11.72 0.17
C TYR A 289 18.53 11.07 1.54
N ASN A 290 19.64 10.90 2.26
CA ASN A 290 19.63 10.21 3.55
C ASN A 290 19.72 11.21 4.69
N GLY A 291 18.88 11.02 5.70
CA GLY A 291 18.86 11.84 6.90
C GLY A 291 18.06 13.12 6.73
N ILE A 292 17.30 13.49 7.76
CA ILE A 292 16.47 14.70 7.74
C ILE A 292 17.31 15.98 7.52
N GLU A 293 18.58 16.00 7.94
CA GLU A 293 19.50 17.12 7.69
C GLU A 293 19.73 17.44 6.20
N SER A 294 19.49 16.48 5.31
CA SER A 294 19.62 16.67 3.85
C SER A 294 18.48 17.51 3.24
N PHE A 295 17.51 17.96 4.05
CA PHE A 295 16.35 18.71 3.55
C PHE A 295 16.74 19.98 2.79
N LEU A 296 17.69 20.79 3.30
CA LEU A 296 18.10 22.02 2.60
C LEU A 296 18.72 21.73 1.22
N GLU A 297 19.60 20.73 1.15
CA GLU A 297 20.25 20.33 -0.09
C GLU A 297 19.23 19.76 -1.09
N SER A 298 18.41 18.79 -0.63
CA SER A 298 17.39 18.16 -1.46
C SER A 298 16.35 19.18 -1.94
N PHE A 299 15.94 20.11 -1.09
CA PHE A 299 15.00 21.17 -1.45
C PHE A 299 15.61 22.17 -2.44
N ALA A 300 16.85 22.61 -2.25
CA ALA A 300 17.53 23.45 -3.24
C ALA A 300 17.68 22.72 -4.59
N SER A 301 17.94 21.41 -4.57
CA SER A 301 18.16 20.63 -5.78
C SER A 301 16.94 20.62 -6.72
N ILE A 302 15.70 20.69 -6.21
CA ILE A 302 14.49 20.65 -7.04
C ILE A 302 14.30 21.92 -7.88
N PHE A 303 14.96 23.02 -7.50
CA PHE A 303 14.98 24.27 -8.27
C PHE A 303 16.16 24.35 -9.24
N SER A 304 16.92 23.25 -9.36
CA SER A 304 17.94 23.05 -10.38
C SER A 304 17.48 22.01 -11.41
N SER A 305 18.02 22.04 -12.63
CA SER A 305 17.72 21.05 -13.68
C SER A 305 18.38 19.67 -13.47
N SER A 306 18.87 19.34 -12.27
CA SER A 306 19.81 18.22 -12.04
C SER A 306 19.20 16.90 -11.53
N ASN A 307 17.90 16.85 -11.24
CA ASN A 307 17.26 15.65 -10.66
C ASN A 307 16.55 14.78 -11.70
N MET A 308 16.74 13.46 -11.61
CA MET A 308 15.96 12.45 -12.34
C MET A 308 15.13 11.62 -11.36
N GLY A 309 13.80 11.66 -11.50
CA GLY A 309 12.87 10.90 -10.64
C GLY A 309 12.49 11.65 -9.35
N LYS A 310 11.67 11.00 -8.50
CA LYS A 310 11.18 11.63 -7.27
C LYS A 310 12.31 11.79 -6.25
N VAL A 311 12.52 13.03 -5.82
CA VAL A 311 13.38 13.35 -4.67
C VAL A 311 12.62 13.00 -3.41
N VAL A 312 13.17 12.05 -2.67
CA VAL A 312 12.68 11.64 -1.35
C VAL A 312 13.82 11.72 -0.36
N ILE A 313 13.48 12.03 0.88
CA ILE A 313 14.40 11.90 2.00
C ILE A 313 14.03 10.62 2.74
N GLN A 314 14.95 9.67 2.82
CA GLN A 314 14.87 8.59 3.79
C GLN A 314 15.32 9.16 5.14
N VAL A 315 14.37 9.36 6.06
CA VAL A 315 14.57 10.13 7.30
C VAL A 315 15.63 9.49 8.20
N ARG A 316 15.67 8.17 8.23
CA ARG A 316 16.74 7.35 8.82
C ARG A 316 17.00 6.16 7.87
N PRO A 317 18.24 5.95 7.40
CA PRO A 317 18.62 4.78 6.61
C PRO A 317 18.30 3.46 7.31
#